data_AF-A0A7S2W0V0-F1
#
_entry.id   AF-A0A7S2W0V0-F1
#
_cell.length_a   1.000
_cell.length_b   1.000
_cell.length_c   1.000
_cell.angle_alpha   90.00
_cell.angle_beta   90.00
_cell.angle_gamma   90.00
#
_symmetry.space_group_name_H-M   'P 1'
#
loop_
_entity.id
_entity.type
_entity.pdbx_description
1 polymer ?
#
loop_
_entity_poly.entity_id
_entity_poly.type
_entity_poly.pdbx_seq_one_letter_code
_entity_poly.pdbx_strand_id
1 'polypeptide(L)'
;MDANLPKDDHVTEVAHDAAARDDPEHDAFQDVEDDGHMRSVLVAPAPGGLQQRRGFEDLPGEERALDEVGLSEVMASTTSHESVAKRVPLEFGAVEKPVYRSVPGIEQPLGELSLGPPPALHRVNALPKAPVGGVARQSPSAGEDLRVLVLQEYYRLDKTHIALEGGRDAREVAAEVAASLTEHDVDFAFKAAKGKWKCCHASNACMVEFVVRLWQRARSTSALVVEFQRRSGDHAKFLQIFHGTLARLGAEPPRGAGAGGLGGLGRPPMALGMSSASPGMAPLPAALGVKGQEALTKTIRHLMDMVSGGFVDAALEGARALAQLSTDKDLVIALHQAGVVPVLVQFLESPAHFGHVSIMARTFSVACIANMSEEPIVQSSLYEGTGLLLSLVDEGTFIDRAMRREAARTLRNLAQDTHGADTIIKVVGRDELEAWCRHKFPLLADPQMRTDVADVKLNLERRWQTCN
;
A
#
# COMPACT_ATOMS: atom_id res chain seq x y z
N MET A 1 56.24 -41.40 46.87
CA MET A 1 55.37 -40.73 47.85
C MET A 1 53.96 -41.10 47.46
N ASP A 2 53.55 -42.23 47.99
CA ASP A 2 52.29 -42.92 47.74
C ASP A 2 51.17 -42.39 48.63
N ALA A 3 49.95 -42.60 48.14
CA ALA A 3 48.71 -42.88 48.86
C ALA A 3 48.13 -41.80 49.80
N ASN A 4 46.91 -41.33 49.50
CA ASN A 4 45.72 -41.87 50.17
C ASN A 4 44.40 -41.25 49.67
N LEU A 5 43.53 -42.12 49.16
CA LEU A 5 42.07 -42.00 49.24
C LEU A 5 41.61 -42.28 50.68
N PRO A 6 40.38 -41.88 51.04
CA PRO A 6 39.39 -42.96 51.24
C PRO A 6 38.03 -42.68 50.60
N LYS A 7 37.34 -43.80 50.39
CA LYS A 7 35.98 -44.01 49.89
C LYS A 7 34.95 -43.95 51.03
N ASP A 8 33.67 -44.03 50.62
CA ASP A 8 32.49 -44.64 51.26
C ASP A 8 31.34 -43.62 51.33
N ASP A 9 30.35 -43.73 50.44
CA ASP A 9 29.22 -44.68 50.42
C ASP A 9 28.06 -44.22 51.30
N HIS A 10 26.98 -43.75 50.67
CA HIS A 10 25.63 -44.01 51.14
C HIS A 10 24.65 -44.03 49.96
N VAL A 11 24.25 -45.25 49.61
CA VAL A 11 23.07 -45.60 48.83
C VAL A 11 21.92 -45.80 49.81
N THR A 12 20.74 -45.22 49.51
CA THR A 12 19.44 -45.86 49.79
C THR A 12 18.39 -45.36 48.78
N GLU A 13 18.06 -46.27 47.86
CA GLU A 13 16.73 -46.64 47.32
C GLU A 13 15.59 -46.52 48.38
N VAL A 14 14.27 -46.46 48.12
CA VAL A 14 13.34 -46.66 46.98
C VAL A 14 11.93 -46.26 47.47
N ALA A 15 11.05 -45.80 46.56
CA ALA A 15 9.60 -46.14 46.43
C ALA A 15 8.91 -45.05 45.56
N HIS A 16 8.48 -45.28 44.31
CA HIS A 16 7.35 -46.06 43.78
C HIS A 16 5.97 -45.75 44.39
N ASP A 17 5.17 -44.92 43.68
CA ASP A 17 3.79 -45.20 43.20
C ASP A 17 3.30 -43.97 42.41
N ALA A 18 2.98 -44.04 41.11
CA ALA A 18 1.86 -44.69 40.42
C ALA A 18 0.67 -43.74 40.15
N ALA A 19 0.59 -43.32 38.88
CA ALA A 19 -0.59 -43.23 38.01
C ALA A 19 -1.82 -42.38 38.39
N ALA A 20 -2.04 -41.32 37.60
CA ALA A 20 -3.29 -41.01 36.87
C ALA A 20 -2.95 -39.91 35.84
N ARG A 21 -2.89 -40.17 34.53
CA ARG A 21 -4.01 -40.05 33.57
C ARG A 21 -4.87 -38.80 33.82
N ASP A 22 -4.60 -37.74 33.05
CA ASP A 22 -5.60 -37.10 32.18
C ASP A 22 -4.91 -36.08 31.26
N ASP A 23 -5.08 -36.31 29.96
CA ASP A 23 -4.83 -35.42 28.82
C ASP A 23 -5.96 -35.79 27.83
N PRO A 24 -6.48 -34.90 26.96
CA PRO A 24 -6.16 -33.49 26.78
C PRO A 24 -7.41 -32.58 26.67
N GLU A 25 -7.34 -31.33 27.15
CA GLU A 25 -8.27 -30.28 26.69
C GLU A 25 -7.75 -29.69 25.39
N HIS A 26 -8.56 -29.90 24.36
CA HIS A 26 -8.36 -29.60 22.96
C HIS A 26 -8.75 -28.13 22.71
N ASP A 27 -7.90 -27.17 23.08
CA ASP A 27 -8.13 -25.76 22.72
C ASP A 27 -7.63 -25.49 21.30
N ALA A 28 -8.46 -25.88 20.33
CA ALA A 28 -8.35 -25.48 18.95
C ALA A 28 -8.69 -23.98 18.82
N PHE A 29 -7.67 -23.12 18.90
CA PHE A 29 -7.80 -21.74 18.44
C PHE A 29 -7.93 -21.74 16.91
N GLN A 30 -9.17 -21.67 16.43
CA GLN A 30 -9.50 -21.18 15.09
C GLN A 30 -9.26 -19.67 15.05
N ASP A 31 -8.04 -19.25 14.73
CA ASP A 31 -7.83 -17.96 14.07
C ASP A 31 -7.98 -18.20 12.57
N VAL A 32 -9.14 -17.80 12.04
CA VAL A 32 -9.39 -17.71 10.60
C VAL A 32 -8.48 -16.61 10.05
N GLU A 33 -7.27 -16.99 9.64
CA GLU A 33 -6.50 -16.22 8.66
C GLU A 33 -7.20 -16.39 7.30
N ASP A 34 -8.02 -15.41 6.93
CA ASP A 34 -8.63 -15.30 5.61
C ASP A 34 -7.55 -14.90 4.58
N ASP A 35 -6.66 -15.84 4.28
CA ASP A 35 -5.73 -15.75 3.16
C ASP A 35 -6.51 -16.10 1.88
N GLY A 36 -7.25 -15.11 1.37
CA GLY A 36 -7.92 -15.17 0.07
C GLY A 36 -6.93 -15.27 -1.10
N HIS A 37 -6.38 -16.45 -1.34
CA HIS A 37 -5.71 -16.82 -2.60
C HIS A 37 -6.72 -17.52 -3.52
N MET A 38 -7.52 -16.76 -4.26
CA MET A 38 -8.23 -17.30 -5.42
C MET A 38 -7.24 -17.47 -6.58
N ARG A 39 -6.82 -18.72 -6.83
CA ARG A 39 -6.20 -19.11 -8.10
C ARG A 39 -7.29 -19.20 -9.17
N SER A 40 -7.38 -18.17 -10.00
CA SER A 40 -8.10 -18.22 -11.28
C SER A 40 -7.34 -19.12 -12.25
N VAL A 41 -7.94 -20.26 -12.59
CA VAL A 41 -7.50 -21.12 -13.71
C VAL A 41 -8.23 -20.63 -14.95
N LEU A 42 -7.54 -19.85 -15.79
CA LEU A 42 -8.04 -19.47 -17.11
C LEU A 42 -7.79 -20.61 -18.11
N VAL A 43 -8.88 -21.21 -18.59
CA VAL A 43 -8.91 -22.12 -19.73
C VAL A 43 -8.92 -21.28 -21.01
N ALA A 44 -7.90 -21.45 -21.85
CA ALA A 44 -7.78 -20.78 -23.14
C ALA A 44 -8.69 -21.41 -24.20
N PRO A 45 -9.41 -20.63 -25.03
CA PRO A 45 -10.02 -21.14 -26.25
C PRO A 45 -9.06 -21.06 -27.44
N ALA A 46 -9.13 -22.08 -28.29
CA ALA A 46 -8.36 -22.25 -29.51
C ALA A 46 -8.72 -21.20 -30.60
N PRO A 47 -7.81 -20.90 -31.55
CA PRO A 47 -8.03 -19.89 -32.57
C PRO A 47 -8.81 -20.45 -33.78
N GLY A 48 -9.99 -19.87 -34.04
CA GLY A 48 -10.70 -20.00 -35.32
C GLY A 48 -10.29 -18.87 -36.26
N GLY A 49 -9.85 -19.23 -37.47
CA GLY A 49 -9.40 -18.31 -38.51
C GLY A 49 -10.48 -17.84 -39.48
N LEU A 50 -10.00 -17.01 -40.44
CA LEU A 50 -10.65 -16.46 -41.64
C LEU A 50 -11.66 -15.34 -41.34
N GLN A 51 -11.66 -14.19 -42.03
CA GLN A 51 -11.61 -14.04 -43.47
C GLN A 51 -11.24 -12.60 -43.89
N GLN A 52 -10.49 -12.49 -44.98
CA GLN A 52 -10.21 -11.26 -45.72
C GLN A 52 -11.50 -10.60 -46.24
N ARG A 53 -11.60 -9.27 -46.16
CA ARG A 53 -12.28 -8.47 -47.19
C ARG A 53 -11.45 -7.23 -47.52
N ARG A 54 -11.08 -7.15 -48.80
CA ARG A 54 -10.57 -5.97 -49.50
C ARG A 54 -11.73 -5.07 -49.93
N GLY A 55 -11.43 -3.78 -50.05
CA GLY A 55 -11.91 -2.95 -51.15
C GLY A 55 -12.93 -1.88 -50.78
N PHE A 56 -12.56 -0.61 -51.03
CA PHE A 56 -13.28 0.51 -51.65
C PHE A 56 -12.63 1.81 -51.15
N GLU A 57 -11.72 2.40 -51.93
CA GLU A 57 -11.93 3.38 -53.02
C GLU A 57 -12.15 4.81 -52.54
N ASP A 58 -11.38 5.68 -53.20
CA ASP A 58 -11.17 7.12 -53.04
C ASP A 58 -12.44 7.96 -53.12
N LEU A 59 -12.47 9.11 -52.44
CA LEU A 59 -13.00 10.38 -52.97
C LEU A 59 -12.42 11.61 -52.21
N PRO A 60 -12.42 12.81 -52.82
CA PRO A 60 -11.40 13.83 -52.62
C PRO A 60 -11.80 15.01 -51.72
N GLY A 61 -10.85 15.94 -51.56
CA GLY A 61 -10.81 16.98 -50.55
C GLY A 61 -11.82 18.13 -50.65
N GLU A 62 -11.82 18.92 -49.58
CA GLU A 62 -12.17 20.34 -49.60
C GLU A 62 -11.29 21.04 -48.56
N GLU A 63 -10.29 21.80 -49.04
CA GLU A 63 -9.63 22.85 -48.27
C GLU A 63 -10.61 24.02 -48.12
N ARG A 64 -10.91 24.42 -46.89
CA ARG A 64 -11.49 25.73 -46.61
C ARG A 64 -10.51 26.54 -45.78
N ALA A 65 -10.05 27.63 -46.40
CA ALA A 65 -9.39 28.75 -45.75
C ALA A 65 -10.31 29.35 -44.67
N LEU A 66 -9.74 29.64 -43.51
CA LEU A 66 -10.33 30.51 -42.50
C LEU A 66 -9.57 31.82 -42.53
N ASP A 67 -10.19 32.82 -43.17
CA ASP A 67 -9.84 34.22 -43.00
C ASP A 67 -10.34 34.72 -41.63
N GLU A 68 -9.47 35.51 -41.02
CA GLU A 68 -9.69 36.65 -40.13
C GLU A 68 -11.09 36.83 -39.50
N VAL A 69 -11.19 36.61 -38.19
CA VAL A 69 -12.22 37.24 -37.35
C VAL A 69 -11.53 37.97 -36.20
N GLY A 70 -11.73 39.29 -36.19
CA GLY A 70 -11.10 40.24 -35.29
C GLY A 70 -11.50 40.07 -33.81
N LEU A 71 -10.50 40.26 -32.96
CA LEU A 71 -10.61 40.35 -31.50
C LEU A 71 -10.95 41.79 -31.10
N SER A 72 -12.24 42.10 -30.97
CA SER A 72 -12.72 43.25 -30.20
C SER A 72 -14.23 43.08 -29.95
N GLU A 73 -14.66 43.26 -28.70
CA GLU A 73 -16.03 43.04 -28.16
C GLU A 73 -16.33 41.54 -27.93
N VAL A 74 -16.58 41.04 -26.72
CA VAL A 74 -17.59 41.48 -25.76
C VAL A 74 -17.14 41.07 -24.34
N MET A 75 -16.80 42.05 -23.51
CA MET A 75 -16.97 41.96 -22.06
C MET A 75 -18.30 42.63 -21.72
N ALA A 76 -19.31 41.84 -21.34
CA ALA A 76 -20.43 42.20 -20.46
C ALA A 76 -21.61 41.26 -20.73
N SER A 77 -21.80 40.25 -19.89
CA SER A 77 -23.12 39.71 -19.52
C SER A 77 -22.95 38.56 -18.53
N THR A 78 -22.86 38.90 -17.25
CA THR A 78 -23.25 38.01 -16.17
C THR A 78 -24.78 37.97 -16.14
N THR A 79 -25.38 36.82 -16.39
CA THR A 79 -26.79 36.58 -16.08
C THR A 79 -26.95 35.20 -15.48
N SER A 80 -27.58 35.21 -14.31
CA SER A 80 -27.98 34.09 -13.47
C SER A 80 -28.68 32.97 -14.25
N HIS A 81 -28.19 31.74 -14.10
CA HIS A 81 -28.91 30.53 -14.48
C HIS A 81 -29.27 29.73 -13.23
N GLU A 82 -30.47 29.99 -12.72
CA GLU A 82 -31.21 29.13 -11.80
C GLU A 82 -31.70 27.93 -12.63
N SER A 83 -31.17 26.73 -12.38
CA SER A 83 -31.57 25.51 -13.10
C SER A 83 -32.30 24.55 -12.17
N VAL A 84 -33.62 24.51 -12.37
CA VAL A 84 -34.55 23.52 -11.84
C VAL A 84 -34.27 22.17 -12.49
N ALA A 85 -33.73 21.23 -11.73
CA ALA A 85 -33.55 19.85 -12.16
C ALA A 85 -34.90 19.10 -12.10
N LYS A 86 -35.61 19.04 -13.23
CA LYS A 86 -36.68 18.05 -13.45
C LYS A 86 -36.04 16.68 -13.70
N ARG A 87 -36.18 15.78 -12.73
CA ARG A 87 -35.84 14.34 -12.88
C ARG A 87 -36.80 13.69 -13.87
N VAL A 88 -36.25 13.15 -14.95
CA VAL A 88 -36.93 12.18 -15.82
C VAL A 88 -36.66 10.78 -15.25
N PRO A 89 -37.68 9.94 -14.99
CA PRO A 89 -37.46 8.56 -14.57
C PRO A 89 -36.95 7.74 -15.76
N LEU A 90 -35.75 7.19 -15.64
CA LEU A 90 -35.27 6.12 -16.52
C LEU A 90 -35.80 4.79 -15.97
N GLU A 91 -36.82 4.24 -16.64
CA GLU A 91 -37.25 2.86 -16.45
C GLU A 91 -36.18 1.92 -17.04
N PHE A 92 -35.45 1.22 -16.17
CA PHE A 92 -34.60 0.12 -16.58
C PHE A 92 -35.46 -1.12 -16.80
N GLY A 93 -35.59 -1.53 -18.07
CA GLY A 93 -36.23 -2.78 -18.45
C GLY A 93 -35.57 -4.00 -17.79
N ALA A 94 -36.40 -4.91 -17.30
CA ALA A 94 -35.97 -6.14 -16.66
C ALA A 94 -35.10 -6.98 -17.61
N VAL A 95 -33.88 -7.28 -17.18
CA VAL A 95 -33.00 -8.24 -17.85
C VAL A 95 -33.55 -9.64 -17.58
N GLU A 96 -34.10 -10.29 -18.61
CA GLU A 96 -34.50 -11.69 -18.56
C GLU A 96 -33.28 -12.56 -18.24
N LYS A 97 -33.42 -13.40 -17.22
CA LYS A 97 -32.39 -14.38 -16.83
C LYS A 97 -32.25 -15.42 -17.96
N PRO A 98 -31.02 -15.82 -18.32
CA PRO A 98 -30.83 -16.87 -19.31
C PRO A 98 -31.42 -18.20 -18.82
N VAL A 99 -32.34 -18.75 -19.61
CA VAL A 99 -32.92 -20.08 -19.44
C VAL A 99 -31.87 -21.10 -19.87
N TYR A 100 -31.34 -21.87 -18.91
CA TYR A 100 -30.49 -23.01 -19.21
C TYR A 100 -31.35 -24.20 -19.68
N ARG A 101 -31.12 -24.66 -20.92
CA ARG A 101 -31.65 -25.93 -21.42
C ARG A 101 -31.01 -27.09 -20.65
N SER A 102 -31.84 -27.91 -20.02
CA SER A 102 -31.45 -29.17 -19.40
C SER A 102 -30.94 -30.16 -20.45
N VAL A 103 -29.83 -30.82 -20.13
CA VAL A 103 -29.29 -31.95 -20.89
C VAL A 103 -30.06 -33.22 -20.48
N PRO A 104 -30.63 -33.99 -21.42
CA PRO A 104 -31.34 -35.22 -21.09
C PRO A 104 -30.37 -36.39 -20.89
N GLY A 105 -30.57 -37.15 -19.82
CA GLY A 105 -30.00 -38.48 -19.65
C GLY A 105 -29.00 -38.59 -18.50
N ILE A 106 -29.53 -38.98 -17.32
CA ILE A 106 -29.04 -40.01 -16.39
C ILE A 106 -30.13 -40.08 -15.32
N GLU A 107 -31.05 -41.03 -15.49
CA GLU A 107 -31.98 -41.43 -14.44
C GLU A 107 -31.30 -42.52 -13.61
N GLN A 108 -31.01 -42.22 -12.34
CA GLN A 108 -30.92 -43.24 -11.30
C GLN A 108 -31.70 -42.74 -10.07
N PRO A 109 -32.54 -43.59 -9.45
CA PRO A 109 -33.37 -43.19 -8.33
C PRO A 109 -32.58 -43.31 -7.03
N LEU A 110 -32.36 -42.19 -6.34
CA LEU A 110 -31.94 -42.16 -4.94
C LEU A 110 -33.01 -41.43 -4.13
N GLY A 111 -33.46 -42.11 -3.07
CA GLY A 111 -34.70 -41.86 -2.36
C GLY A 111 -34.84 -40.49 -1.71
N GLU A 112 -36.10 -40.12 -1.53
CA GLU A 112 -36.57 -38.93 -0.82
C GLU A 112 -35.98 -38.85 0.60
N LEU A 113 -35.00 -37.97 0.78
CA LEU A 113 -34.68 -37.40 2.08
C LEU A 113 -35.18 -35.96 2.08
N SER A 114 -36.34 -35.77 2.71
CA SER A 114 -36.95 -34.48 3.00
C SER A 114 -36.08 -33.67 3.96
N LEU A 115 -35.18 -32.84 3.42
CA LEU A 115 -34.48 -31.79 4.17
C LEU A 115 -35.33 -30.52 4.14
N GLY A 116 -35.77 -30.08 5.32
CA GLY A 116 -36.49 -28.83 5.51
C GLY A 116 -35.65 -27.59 5.13
N PRO A 117 -36.29 -26.41 5.01
CA PRO A 117 -35.62 -25.20 4.57
C PRO A 117 -34.53 -24.75 5.57
N PRO A 118 -33.40 -24.21 5.09
CA PRO A 118 -32.33 -23.73 5.96
C PRO A 118 -32.76 -22.49 6.76
N PRO A 119 -32.26 -22.32 8.00
CA PRO A 119 -32.58 -21.17 8.83
C PRO A 119 -32.00 -19.88 8.23
N ALA A 120 -32.80 -18.82 8.29
CA ALA A 120 -32.43 -17.48 7.81
C ALA A 120 -31.21 -16.95 8.59
N LEU A 121 -30.19 -16.50 7.85
CA LEU A 121 -29.03 -15.82 8.40
C LEU A 121 -29.46 -14.46 8.97
N HIS A 122 -29.46 -14.37 10.31
CA HIS A 122 -29.62 -13.11 11.01
C HIS A 122 -28.43 -12.19 10.74
N ARG A 123 -28.75 -10.96 10.32
CA ARG A 123 -27.85 -9.84 10.11
C ARG A 123 -27.19 -9.46 11.44
N VAL A 124 -25.93 -9.83 11.64
CA VAL A 124 -25.15 -9.40 12.82
C VAL A 124 -24.77 -7.94 12.63
N ASN A 125 -25.37 -7.06 13.43
CA ASN A 125 -24.93 -5.68 13.58
C ASN A 125 -23.51 -5.71 14.19
N ALA A 126 -22.51 -5.34 13.40
CA ALA A 126 -21.14 -5.21 13.88
C ALA A 126 -21.06 -4.04 14.88
N LEU A 127 -20.71 -4.36 16.13
CA LEU A 127 -20.34 -3.38 17.15
C LEU A 127 -19.05 -2.64 16.69
N PRO A 128 -18.94 -1.32 16.86
CA PRO A 128 -17.71 -0.60 16.54
C PRO A 128 -16.57 -1.05 17.47
N LYS A 129 -15.48 -1.56 16.89
CA LYS A 129 -14.22 -1.82 17.61
C LYS A 129 -13.67 -0.49 18.15
N ALA A 130 -13.18 -0.50 19.39
CA ALA A 130 -12.51 0.63 20.00
C ALA A 130 -11.36 1.16 19.11
N PRO A 131 -11.11 2.48 19.06
CA PRO A 131 -10.06 3.06 18.25
C PRO A 131 -8.71 2.49 18.69
N VAL A 132 -8.08 1.73 17.79
CA VAL A 132 -6.70 1.29 17.96
C VAL A 132 -5.85 2.56 17.80
N GLY A 133 -5.42 3.14 18.92
CA GLY A 133 -4.66 4.39 18.95
C GLY A 133 -3.51 4.39 17.95
N GLY A 134 -3.30 5.54 17.30
CA GLY A 134 -2.35 5.71 16.21
C GLY A 134 -1.00 5.03 16.47
N VAL A 135 -0.67 4.04 15.64
CA VAL A 135 0.57 3.27 15.77
C VAL A 135 1.71 4.12 15.21
N ALA A 136 2.37 4.88 16.10
CA ALA A 136 3.67 5.49 15.83
C ALA A 136 4.66 4.41 15.34
N ARG A 137 5.84 4.78 14.82
CA ARG A 137 6.93 3.80 14.62
C ARG A 137 7.35 3.35 16.02
N GLN A 138 6.64 2.36 16.57
CA GLN A 138 6.85 1.89 17.92
C GLN A 138 8.07 1.00 17.87
N SER A 139 9.23 1.62 18.10
CA SER A 139 10.37 0.89 18.62
C SER A 139 9.92 0.13 19.87
N PRO A 140 10.48 -1.07 20.15
CA PRO A 140 10.22 -1.76 21.41
C PRO A 140 10.45 -0.77 22.55
N SER A 141 9.36 -0.33 23.18
CA SER A 141 9.45 0.61 24.28
C SER A 141 10.15 -0.09 25.43
N ALA A 142 10.95 0.63 26.21
CA ALA A 142 11.76 0.05 27.28
C ALA A 142 10.94 -0.73 28.34
N GLY A 143 9.60 -0.63 28.32
CA GLY A 143 8.70 -1.29 29.25
C GLY A 143 7.91 -2.49 28.71
N GLU A 144 7.94 -2.78 27.39
CA GLU A 144 7.26 -3.98 26.87
C GLU A 144 8.17 -5.21 26.96
N ASP A 145 7.70 -6.26 27.63
CA ASP A 145 8.42 -7.53 27.70
C ASP A 145 8.46 -8.23 26.34
N LEU A 146 9.59 -8.07 25.66
CA LEU A 146 9.90 -8.78 24.42
C LEU A 146 9.92 -10.29 24.66
N ARG A 147 8.92 -10.99 24.12
CA ARG A 147 8.85 -12.45 24.13
C ARG A 147 9.31 -12.98 22.77
N VAL A 148 10.54 -13.48 22.73
CA VAL A 148 11.08 -14.17 21.55
C VAL A 148 10.53 -15.58 21.52
N LEU A 149 9.96 -15.98 20.37
CA LEU A 149 9.44 -17.33 20.19
C LEU A 149 10.58 -18.30 19.89
N VAL A 150 10.49 -19.50 20.46
CA VAL A 150 11.43 -20.58 20.19
C VAL A 150 11.15 -21.15 18.80
N LEU A 151 12.17 -21.16 17.95
CA LEU A 151 12.13 -21.75 16.61
C LEU A 151 12.05 -23.26 16.72
N GLN A 152 10.94 -23.82 16.23
CA GLN A 152 10.73 -25.27 16.16
C GLN A 152 11.66 -25.91 15.12
N GLU A 153 12.20 -27.09 15.39
CA GLU A 153 13.20 -27.74 14.52
C GLU A 153 12.68 -28.04 13.11
N TYR A 154 11.38 -28.26 12.95
CA TYR A 154 10.72 -28.52 11.67
C TYR A 154 10.26 -27.26 10.95
N TYR A 155 10.42 -26.07 11.54
CA TYR A 155 10.01 -24.83 10.90
C TYR A 155 10.98 -24.46 9.78
N ARG A 156 10.47 -24.40 8.55
CA ARG A 156 11.25 -24.01 7.38
C ARG A 156 11.35 -22.49 7.29
N LEU A 157 12.55 -21.96 7.54
CA LEU A 157 12.85 -20.54 7.36
C LEU A 157 12.89 -20.16 5.86
N ASP A 158 12.48 -18.94 5.56
CA ASP A 158 12.66 -18.33 4.24
C ASP A 158 14.17 -18.15 3.93
N LYS A 159 14.53 -18.01 2.66
CA LYS A 159 15.93 -17.80 2.23
C LYS A 159 16.50 -16.47 2.73
N THR A 160 15.63 -15.52 3.09
CA THR A 160 15.97 -14.23 3.68
C THR A 160 15.98 -14.29 5.22
N HIS A 161 16.76 -15.21 5.78
CA HIS A 161 17.02 -15.30 7.22
C HIS A 161 18.50 -15.20 7.54
N ILE A 162 18.79 -14.83 8.78
CA ILE A 162 20.14 -14.57 9.28
C ILE A 162 20.23 -15.20 10.67
N ALA A 163 21.26 -16.01 10.88
CA ALA A 163 21.61 -16.54 12.20
C ALA A 163 22.60 -15.58 12.87
N LEU A 164 22.28 -15.16 14.09
CA LEU A 164 23.15 -14.34 14.92
C LEU A 164 23.78 -15.22 15.99
N GLU A 165 25.09 -15.35 15.94
CA GLU A 165 25.91 -16.07 16.93
C GLU A 165 26.51 -15.08 17.94
N GLY A 166 26.99 -15.56 19.07
CA GLY A 166 27.73 -14.74 20.04
C GLY A 166 26.92 -14.15 21.19
N GLY A 167 25.70 -14.63 21.45
CA GLY A 167 24.95 -14.29 22.66
C GLY A 167 24.48 -12.84 22.74
N ARG A 168 24.16 -12.24 21.58
CA ARG A 168 23.54 -10.91 21.53
C ARG A 168 22.20 -10.92 22.26
N ASP A 169 21.91 -9.83 22.96
CA ASP A 169 20.62 -9.67 23.63
C ASP A 169 19.49 -9.48 22.60
N ALA A 170 18.34 -10.10 22.85
CA ALA A 170 17.21 -10.03 21.94
C ALA A 170 16.65 -8.61 21.79
N ARG A 171 16.69 -7.80 22.86
CA ARG A 171 16.21 -6.41 22.82
C ARG A 171 17.15 -5.53 22.02
N GLU A 172 18.46 -5.75 22.14
CA GLU A 172 19.48 -5.08 21.32
C GLU A 172 19.26 -5.36 19.82
N VAL A 173 19.11 -6.64 19.45
CA VAL A 173 18.83 -7.03 18.05
C VAL A 173 17.52 -6.43 17.56
N ALA A 174 16.45 -6.47 18.38
CA ALA A 174 15.17 -5.87 18.02
C ALA A 174 15.27 -4.35 17.81
N ALA A 175 16.06 -3.65 18.62
CA ALA A 175 16.32 -2.22 18.47
C ALA A 175 17.11 -1.91 17.20
N GLU A 176 18.11 -2.71 16.85
CA GLU A 176 18.88 -2.55 15.61
C GLU A 176 18.04 -2.80 14.36
N VAL A 177 17.18 -3.83 14.38
CA VAL A 177 16.22 -4.09 13.30
C VAL A 177 15.28 -2.90 13.14
N ALA A 178 14.68 -2.41 14.24
CA ALA A 178 13.78 -1.25 14.20
C ALA A 178 14.49 0.02 13.67
N ALA A 179 15.75 0.24 14.07
CA ALA A 179 16.54 1.36 13.60
C ALA A 179 16.89 1.24 12.11
N SER A 180 17.22 0.04 11.62
CA SER A 180 17.44 -0.23 10.19
C SER A 180 16.18 -0.01 9.36
N LEU A 181 15.03 -0.54 9.83
CA LEU A 181 13.74 -0.33 9.17
C LEU A 181 13.41 1.16 9.08
N THR A 182 13.66 1.93 10.14
CA THR A 182 13.46 3.39 10.16
C THR A 182 14.38 4.11 9.16
N GLU A 183 15.64 3.72 9.09
CA GLU A 183 16.63 4.28 8.15
C GLU A 183 16.24 4.03 6.69
N HIS A 184 15.63 2.89 6.38
CA HIS A 184 15.12 2.56 5.06
C HIS A 184 13.72 3.13 4.75
N ASP A 185 13.22 4.05 5.58
CA ASP A 185 11.87 4.61 5.50
C ASP A 185 10.78 3.52 5.41
N VAL A 186 10.90 2.50 6.26
CA VAL A 186 9.88 1.45 6.40
C VAL A 186 8.95 1.83 7.54
N ASP A 187 7.66 1.86 7.24
CA ASP A 187 6.60 1.99 8.22
C ASP A 187 6.28 0.61 8.81
N PHE A 188 6.23 0.49 10.13
CA PHE A 188 6.03 -0.80 10.77
C PHE A 188 5.20 -0.74 12.05
N ALA A 189 4.57 -1.86 12.36
CA ALA A 189 3.96 -2.15 13.66
C ALA A 189 4.68 -3.34 14.31
N PHE A 190 5.23 -3.13 15.50
CA PHE A 190 5.91 -4.17 16.25
C PHE A 190 4.97 -4.88 17.22
N LYS A 191 5.07 -6.20 17.31
CA LYS A 191 4.36 -7.05 18.27
C LYS A 191 5.37 -7.73 19.18
N ALA A 192 5.67 -7.11 20.31
CA ALA A 192 6.67 -7.59 21.28
C ALA A 192 6.41 -9.04 21.74
N ALA A 193 5.15 -9.39 21.98
CA ALA A 193 4.75 -10.74 22.40
C ALA A 193 5.02 -11.85 21.36
N LYS A 194 5.29 -11.49 20.10
CA LYS A 194 5.58 -12.43 19.00
C LYS A 194 6.95 -12.19 18.36
N GLY A 195 7.73 -11.23 18.84
CA GLY A 195 8.97 -10.78 18.18
C GLY A 195 8.77 -10.48 16.69
N LYS A 196 7.64 -9.84 16.32
CA LYS A 196 7.20 -9.73 14.92
C LYS A 196 6.97 -8.28 14.51
N TRP A 197 7.59 -7.84 13.43
CA TRP A 197 7.27 -6.60 12.74
C TRP A 197 6.38 -6.89 11.54
N LYS A 198 5.29 -6.13 11.40
CA LYS A 198 4.59 -5.99 10.12
C LYS A 198 5.11 -4.72 9.47
N CYS A 199 5.66 -4.84 8.27
CA CYS A 199 6.39 -3.77 7.60
C CYS A 199 5.73 -3.42 6.27
N CYS A 200 5.69 -2.13 5.98
CA CYS A 200 5.26 -1.56 4.72
C CYS A 200 6.24 -0.46 4.34
N HIS A 201 6.80 -0.55 3.14
CA HIS A 201 7.57 0.54 2.55
C HIS A 201 6.83 1.01 1.31
N ALA A 202 6.63 2.32 1.17
CA ALA A 202 6.04 2.92 -0.02
C ALA A 202 6.76 4.23 -0.34
N SER A 203 7.37 4.30 -1.51
CA SER A 203 8.12 5.46 -2.01
C SER A 203 8.31 5.37 -3.51
N ASN A 204 8.28 6.49 -4.24
CA ASN A 204 8.60 6.55 -5.69
C ASN A 204 7.88 5.50 -6.54
N ALA A 205 6.56 5.35 -6.33
CA ALA A 205 5.73 4.34 -6.99
C ALA A 205 6.18 2.87 -6.79
N CYS A 206 7.05 2.63 -5.82
CA CYS A 206 7.42 1.32 -5.33
C CYS A 206 6.71 1.10 -3.99
N MET A 207 6.16 -0.10 -3.79
CA MET A 207 5.61 -0.51 -2.51
C MET A 207 5.99 -1.96 -2.25
N VAL A 208 6.35 -2.27 -1.01
CA VAL A 208 6.64 -3.63 -0.56
C VAL A 208 6.12 -3.84 0.84
N GLU A 209 5.38 -4.93 1.02
CA GLU A 209 4.95 -5.41 2.33
C GLU A 209 5.67 -6.70 2.69
N PHE A 210 6.13 -6.75 3.93
CA PHE A 210 6.87 -7.88 4.44
C PHE A 210 6.73 -8.00 5.95
N VAL A 211 7.16 -9.13 6.48
CA VAL A 211 7.19 -9.40 7.91
C VAL A 211 8.64 -9.64 8.31
N VAL A 212 9.04 -9.09 9.45
CA VAL A 212 10.28 -9.47 10.12
C VAL A 212 9.93 -10.26 11.37
N ARG A 213 10.66 -11.33 11.65
CA ARG A 213 10.51 -12.14 12.86
C ARG A 213 11.85 -12.33 13.54
N LEU A 214 11.85 -12.23 14.86
CA LEU A 214 12.95 -12.60 15.72
C LEU A 214 12.61 -13.90 16.42
N TRP A 215 13.47 -14.89 16.27
CA TRP A 215 13.34 -16.22 16.86
C TRP A 215 14.55 -16.54 17.74
N GLN A 216 14.33 -17.42 18.72
CA GLN A 216 15.38 -18.02 19.54
C GLN A 216 15.54 -19.48 19.13
N ARG A 217 16.76 -19.97 18.91
CA ARG A 217 16.95 -21.39 18.51
C ARG A 217 16.64 -22.33 19.69
N ALA A 218 15.91 -23.42 19.44
CA ALA A 218 15.52 -24.38 20.48
C ALA A 218 16.72 -24.95 21.28
N ARG A 219 17.84 -25.21 20.60
CA ARG A 219 19.03 -25.83 21.22
C ARG A 219 20.03 -24.84 21.82
N SER A 220 19.79 -23.53 21.68
CA SER A 220 20.72 -22.52 22.17
C SER A 220 19.97 -21.26 22.58
N THR A 221 20.03 -20.94 23.87
CA THR A 221 19.43 -19.72 24.43
C THR A 221 20.11 -18.45 23.93
N SER A 222 21.37 -18.54 23.51
CA SER A 222 22.19 -17.43 23.04
C SER A 222 22.18 -17.24 21.52
N ALA A 223 21.56 -18.15 20.76
CA ALA A 223 21.50 -18.06 19.31
C ALA A 223 20.14 -17.54 18.84
N LEU A 224 20.17 -16.40 18.16
CA LEU A 224 18.99 -15.74 17.61
C LEU A 224 18.93 -15.93 16.10
N VAL A 225 17.72 -15.86 15.54
CA VAL A 225 17.49 -15.86 14.09
C VAL A 225 16.56 -14.71 13.75
N VAL A 226 16.98 -13.88 12.79
CA VAL A 226 16.14 -12.84 12.20
C VAL A 226 15.71 -13.31 10.82
N GLU A 227 14.41 -13.32 10.56
CA GLU A 227 13.81 -13.77 9.30
C GLU A 227 12.98 -12.65 8.70
N PHE A 228 13.22 -12.36 7.42
CA PHE A 228 12.41 -11.48 6.60
C PHE A 228 11.55 -12.32 5.64
N GLN A 229 10.26 -12.04 5.55
CA GLN A 229 9.32 -12.75 4.69
C GLN A 229 8.54 -11.72 3.85
N ARG A 230 8.85 -11.62 2.55
CA ARG A 230 8.10 -10.75 1.64
C ARG A 230 6.68 -11.29 1.46
N ARG A 231 5.69 -10.40 1.57
CA ARG A 231 4.27 -10.73 1.34
C ARG A 231 3.83 -10.31 -0.04
N SER A 232 4.15 -9.08 -0.44
CA SER A 232 3.75 -8.51 -1.73
C SER A 232 4.70 -7.40 -2.15
N GLY A 233 4.56 -6.93 -3.41
CA GLY A 233 5.28 -5.76 -3.90
C GLY A 233 6.70 -6.02 -4.41
N ASP A 234 7.49 -4.96 -4.51
CA ASP A 234 8.78 -4.95 -5.22
C ASP A 234 9.85 -5.82 -4.54
N HIS A 235 10.38 -6.80 -5.29
CA HIS A 235 11.37 -7.73 -4.77
C HIS A 235 12.77 -7.10 -4.63
N ALA A 236 13.17 -6.23 -5.54
CA ALA A 236 14.48 -5.59 -5.49
C ALA A 236 14.58 -4.66 -4.28
N LYS A 237 13.53 -3.88 -4.01
CA LYS A 237 13.45 -3.02 -2.82
C LYS A 237 13.44 -3.83 -1.53
N PHE A 238 12.71 -4.94 -1.49
CA PHE A 238 12.74 -5.88 -0.36
C PHE A 238 14.16 -6.39 -0.07
N LEU A 239 14.88 -6.86 -1.10
CA LEU A 239 16.25 -7.33 -0.94
C LEU A 239 17.20 -6.21 -0.51
N GLN A 240 17.03 -4.99 -1.03
CA GLN A 240 17.80 -3.83 -0.59
C GLN A 240 17.64 -3.58 0.92
N ILE A 241 16.40 -3.60 1.43
CA ILE A 241 16.10 -3.42 2.85
C ILE A 241 16.73 -4.56 3.66
N PHE A 242 16.53 -5.81 3.23
CA PHE A 242 17.09 -6.98 3.90
C PHE A 242 18.62 -6.94 4.00
N HIS A 243 19.30 -6.63 2.90
CA HIS A 243 20.77 -6.54 2.89
C HIS A 243 21.30 -5.34 3.68
N GLY A 244 20.57 -4.22 3.69
CA GLY A 244 20.88 -3.08 4.55
C GLY A 244 20.79 -3.44 6.04
N THR A 245 19.74 -4.16 6.44
CA THR A 245 19.63 -4.66 7.82
C THR A 245 20.70 -5.68 8.16
N LEU A 246 21.04 -6.60 7.25
CA LEU A 246 22.12 -7.58 7.43
C LEU A 246 23.46 -6.89 7.72
N ALA A 247 23.81 -5.88 6.92
CA ALA A 247 25.05 -5.13 7.09
C ALA A 247 25.09 -4.42 8.45
N ARG A 248 23.95 -3.86 8.90
CA ARG A 248 23.84 -3.19 10.20
C ARG A 248 23.98 -4.16 11.39
N LEU A 249 23.45 -5.38 11.26
CA LEU A 249 23.58 -6.43 12.27
C LEU A 249 25.00 -7.04 12.35
N GLY A 250 25.92 -6.63 11.46
CA GLY A 250 27.28 -7.17 11.38
C GLY A 250 27.33 -8.64 10.98
N ALA A 251 26.25 -9.16 10.39
CA ALA A 251 26.17 -10.55 10.01
C ALA A 251 26.67 -10.75 8.58
N GLU A 252 27.50 -11.77 8.40
CA GLU A 252 27.95 -12.19 7.07
C GLU A 252 26.77 -12.81 6.31
N PRO A 253 26.62 -12.53 5.00
CA PRO A 253 25.62 -13.20 4.19
C PRO A 253 25.82 -14.72 4.26
N PRO A 254 24.74 -15.52 4.32
CA PRO A 254 24.85 -16.96 4.46
C PRO A 254 25.69 -17.54 3.31
N ARG A 255 26.87 -18.07 3.66
CA ARG A 255 27.91 -18.55 2.73
C ARG A 255 27.48 -19.68 1.77
N GLY A 256 26.22 -20.11 1.81
CA GLY A 256 25.65 -21.17 0.96
C GLY A 256 24.54 -20.72 0.00
N ALA A 257 24.09 -19.46 0.06
CA ALA A 257 23.03 -18.97 -0.83
C ALA A 257 23.62 -18.41 -2.15
N GLY A 258 24.19 -19.29 -2.99
CA GLY A 258 24.30 -18.99 -4.42
C GLY A 258 25.58 -18.29 -4.94
N ALA A 259 26.77 -18.67 -4.45
CA ALA A 259 28.00 -18.52 -5.25
C ALA A 259 28.17 -19.65 -6.29
N GLY A 260 27.07 -20.12 -6.86
CA GLY A 260 27.08 -21.01 -8.02
C GLY A 260 27.08 -20.17 -9.30
N GLY A 261 28.25 -19.78 -9.80
CA GLY A 261 28.41 -19.51 -11.24
C GLY A 261 28.68 -18.08 -11.72
N LEU A 262 28.97 -17.11 -10.86
CA LEU A 262 29.59 -15.84 -11.29
C LEU A 262 30.91 -15.63 -10.54
N GLY A 263 31.89 -16.48 -10.87
CA GLY A 263 33.25 -16.31 -10.38
C GLY A 263 33.86 -15.03 -10.91
N GLY A 264 34.50 -14.25 -10.02
CA GLY A 264 35.61 -13.39 -10.43
C GLY A 264 35.42 -11.88 -10.38
N LEU A 265 34.54 -11.31 -9.55
CA LEU A 265 34.66 -9.90 -9.17
C LEU A 265 34.95 -9.77 -7.68
N GLY A 266 36.26 -9.80 -7.40
CA GLY A 266 36.81 -9.59 -6.07
C GLY A 266 36.58 -8.18 -5.55
N ARG A 267 36.49 -8.11 -4.21
CA ARG A 267 36.37 -6.94 -3.36
C ARG A 267 35.06 -6.12 -3.51
N PRO A 268 34.39 -5.79 -2.39
CA PRO A 268 33.38 -4.74 -2.42
C PRO A 268 34.08 -3.43 -2.77
N PRO A 269 33.69 -2.72 -3.86
CA PRO A 269 34.17 -1.36 -4.06
C PRO A 269 33.63 -0.53 -2.89
N MET A 270 34.53 0.01 -2.09
CA MET A 270 34.19 1.10 -1.20
C MET A 270 33.52 2.22 -2.02
N ALA A 271 32.40 2.72 -1.52
CA ALA A 271 31.75 3.95 -1.96
C ALA A 271 31.39 4.02 -3.46
N LEU A 272 30.51 3.13 -3.93
CA LEU A 272 29.58 3.55 -4.99
C LEU A 272 28.52 4.41 -4.32
N GLY A 273 28.54 5.71 -4.61
CA GLY A 273 27.36 6.56 -4.46
C GLY A 273 26.25 5.95 -5.30
N MET A 274 25.46 5.06 -4.69
CA MET A 274 24.33 4.42 -5.33
C MET A 274 23.23 5.47 -5.43
N SER A 275 23.34 6.29 -6.48
CA SER A 275 22.19 7.01 -7.02
C SER A 275 21.09 5.98 -7.22
N SER A 276 19.95 6.19 -6.57
CA SER A 276 18.79 5.31 -6.50
C SER A 276 18.05 5.23 -7.84
N ALA A 277 18.75 4.84 -8.91
CA ALA A 277 18.10 4.41 -10.13
C ALA A 277 17.57 3.00 -9.85
N SER A 278 16.28 2.92 -9.50
CA SER A 278 15.49 1.69 -9.64
C SER A 278 15.77 1.06 -11.01
N PRO A 279 15.58 -0.27 -11.20
CA PRO A 279 15.59 -0.87 -12.53
C PRO A 279 14.47 -0.21 -13.35
N GLY A 280 14.83 0.89 -13.98
CA GLY A 280 13.93 1.77 -14.68
C GLY A 280 13.43 1.02 -15.89
N MET A 281 12.13 1.10 -16.12
CA MET A 281 11.68 1.14 -17.51
C MET A 281 12.63 2.07 -18.26
N ALA A 282 13.13 1.60 -19.41
CA ALA A 282 14.07 2.35 -20.22
C ALA A 282 13.60 3.82 -20.29
N PRO A 283 14.48 4.79 -19.97
CA PRO A 283 14.08 6.19 -19.93
C PRO A 283 13.32 6.52 -21.20
N LEU A 284 12.09 7.01 -21.04
CA LEU A 284 11.26 7.43 -22.17
C LEU A 284 12.13 8.36 -23.03
N PRO A 285 12.25 8.10 -24.34
CA PRO A 285 13.16 8.85 -25.20
C PRO A 285 12.83 10.34 -25.09
N ALA A 286 13.82 11.13 -24.66
CA ALA A 286 13.72 12.54 -24.24
C ALA A 286 13.35 13.54 -25.35
N ALA A 287 12.79 13.07 -26.45
CA ALA A 287 12.28 13.91 -27.53
C ALA A 287 10.97 13.31 -28.04
N LEU A 288 9.91 13.45 -27.24
CA LEU A 288 8.55 13.25 -27.74
C LEU A 288 8.26 14.39 -28.71
N GLY A 289 8.54 14.18 -30.00
CA GLY A 289 8.01 15.05 -31.06
C GLY A 289 6.47 15.08 -31.02
N VAL A 290 5.82 15.80 -31.94
CA VAL A 290 4.33 15.89 -31.99
C VAL A 290 3.65 14.51 -31.92
N LYS A 291 4.21 13.50 -32.61
CA LYS A 291 3.73 12.11 -32.55
C LYS A 291 3.88 11.46 -31.17
N GLY A 292 4.87 11.90 -30.40
CA GLY A 292 5.09 11.51 -29.03
C GLY A 292 4.02 12.05 -28.08
N GLN A 293 3.56 13.30 -28.28
CA GLN A 293 2.54 13.89 -27.42
C GLN A 293 1.18 13.20 -27.57
N GLU A 294 0.77 12.85 -28.80
CA GLU A 294 -0.46 12.10 -29.02
C GLU A 294 -0.38 10.70 -28.40
N ALA A 295 0.76 10.01 -28.57
CA ALA A 295 1.01 8.71 -27.96
C ALA A 295 1.00 8.77 -26.43
N LEU A 296 1.57 9.82 -25.84
CA LEU A 296 1.54 10.06 -24.41
C LEU A 296 0.11 10.26 -23.90
N THR A 297 -0.66 11.16 -24.52
CA THR A 297 -2.06 11.42 -24.14
C THR A 297 -2.91 10.15 -24.23
N LYS A 298 -2.72 9.36 -25.29
CA LYS A 298 -3.39 8.05 -25.44
C LYS A 298 -3.01 7.09 -24.31
N THR A 299 -1.73 7.05 -23.94
CA THR A 299 -1.23 6.22 -22.84
C THR A 299 -1.85 6.64 -21.51
N ILE A 300 -1.84 7.95 -21.19
CA ILE A 300 -2.45 8.50 -19.97
C ILE A 300 -3.93 8.12 -19.90
N ARG A 301 -4.68 8.23 -21.01
CA ARG A 301 -6.09 7.84 -21.05
C ARG A 301 -6.31 6.38 -20.69
N HIS A 302 -5.52 5.45 -21.25
CA HIS A 302 -5.63 4.03 -20.88
C HIS A 302 -5.33 3.80 -19.39
N LEU A 303 -4.38 4.54 -18.80
CA LEU A 303 -4.10 4.43 -17.36
C LEU A 303 -5.27 4.96 -16.52
N MET A 304 -5.94 6.03 -16.96
CA MET A 304 -7.17 6.53 -16.33
C MET A 304 -8.33 5.52 -16.44
N ASP A 305 -8.47 4.86 -17.59
CA ASP A 305 -9.45 3.79 -17.78
C ASP A 305 -9.19 2.61 -16.84
N MET A 306 -7.91 2.27 -16.61
CA MET A 306 -7.53 1.24 -15.63
C MET A 306 -7.91 1.62 -14.19
N VAL A 307 -7.72 2.89 -13.80
CA VAL A 307 -8.11 3.39 -12.47
C VAL A 307 -9.63 3.40 -12.28
N SER A 308 -10.38 3.82 -13.29
CA SER A 308 -11.84 3.99 -13.22
C SER A 308 -12.63 2.71 -13.54
N GLY A 309 -12.00 1.70 -14.16
CA GLY A 309 -12.66 0.50 -14.68
C GLY A 309 -13.20 -0.50 -13.64
N GLY A 310 -13.12 -0.20 -12.35
CA GLY A 310 -13.70 -1.02 -11.26
C GLY A 310 -12.91 -2.27 -10.86
N PHE A 311 -11.84 -2.61 -11.58
CA PHE A 311 -10.96 -3.73 -11.23
C PHE A 311 -9.78 -3.24 -10.37
N VAL A 312 -9.71 -3.68 -9.12
CA VAL A 312 -8.74 -3.15 -8.14
C VAL A 312 -7.28 -3.39 -8.56
N ASP A 313 -6.97 -4.54 -9.18
CA ASP A 313 -5.62 -4.82 -9.68
C ASP A 313 -5.25 -3.89 -10.87
N ALA A 314 -6.20 -3.64 -11.78
CA ALA A 314 -5.98 -2.69 -12.87
C ALA A 314 -5.81 -1.27 -12.32
N ALA A 315 -6.62 -0.88 -11.33
CA ALA A 315 -6.51 0.42 -10.70
C ALA A 315 -5.18 0.61 -9.98
N LEU A 316 -4.66 -0.44 -9.33
CA LEU A 316 -3.33 -0.45 -8.73
C LEU A 316 -2.23 -0.18 -9.77
N GLU A 317 -2.24 -0.92 -10.89
CA GLU A 317 -1.25 -0.73 -11.96
C GLU A 317 -1.37 0.66 -12.62
N GLY A 318 -2.60 1.10 -12.89
CA GLY A 318 -2.89 2.42 -13.48
C GLY A 318 -2.43 3.55 -12.57
N ALA A 319 -2.79 3.52 -11.29
CA ALA A 319 -2.39 4.51 -10.31
C ALA A 319 -0.86 4.54 -10.10
N ARG A 320 -0.22 3.36 -10.09
CA ARG A 320 1.24 3.28 -9.99
C ARG A 320 1.94 3.92 -11.18
N ALA A 321 1.50 3.61 -12.40
CA ALA A 321 2.08 4.19 -13.61
C ALA A 321 1.88 5.71 -13.67
N LEU A 322 0.69 6.21 -13.31
CA LEU A 322 0.43 7.65 -13.20
C LEU A 322 1.35 8.31 -12.15
N ALA A 323 1.51 7.68 -10.98
CA ALA A 323 2.43 8.17 -9.96
C ALA A 323 3.89 8.23 -10.46
N GLN A 324 4.35 7.26 -11.26
CA GLN A 324 5.67 7.31 -11.90
C GLN A 324 5.79 8.47 -12.88
N LEU A 325 4.82 8.62 -13.79
CA LEU A 325 4.83 9.71 -14.77
C LEU A 325 4.81 11.08 -14.09
N SER A 326 4.09 11.22 -12.97
CA SER A 326 4.00 12.48 -12.23
C SER A 326 5.30 12.93 -11.54
N THR A 327 6.33 12.07 -11.47
CA THR A 327 7.64 12.48 -10.94
C THR A 327 8.41 13.39 -11.90
N ASP A 328 8.04 13.40 -13.18
CA ASP A 328 8.61 14.28 -14.19
C ASP A 328 7.72 15.52 -14.38
N LYS A 329 8.30 16.70 -14.12
CA LYS A 329 7.62 18.00 -14.21
C LYS A 329 7.04 18.27 -15.60
N ASP A 330 7.71 17.84 -16.66
CA ASP A 330 7.25 18.05 -18.03
C ASP A 330 5.99 17.22 -18.32
N LEU A 331 5.89 16.04 -17.69
CA LEU A 331 4.73 15.16 -17.83
C LEU A 331 3.56 15.56 -16.93
N VAL A 332 3.80 16.28 -15.82
CA VAL A 332 2.73 16.78 -14.94
C VAL A 332 1.73 17.67 -15.71
N ILE A 333 2.21 18.51 -16.63
CA ILE A 333 1.34 19.35 -17.46
C ILE A 333 0.45 18.48 -18.36
N ALA A 334 1.02 17.44 -18.98
CA ALA A 334 0.25 16.51 -19.83
C ALA A 334 -0.79 15.72 -19.01
N LEU A 335 -0.43 15.27 -17.80
CA LEU A 335 -1.36 14.59 -16.87
C LEU A 335 -2.51 15.51 -16.47
N HIS A 336 -2.21 16.78 -16.17
CA HIS A 336 -3.24 17.78 -15.83
C HIS A 336 -4.18 18.05 -17.00
N GLN A 337 -3.65 18.27 -18.21
CA GLN A 337 -4.45 18.48 -19.42
C GLN A 337 -5.32 17.26 -19.77
N ALA A 338 -4.87 16.05 -19.45
CA ALA A 338 -5.62 14.83 -19.65
C ALA A 338 -6.76 14.63 -18.62
N GLY A 339 -6.84 15.45 -17.57
CA GLY A 339 -7.88 15.32 -16.55
C GLY A 339 -7.63 14.21 -15.53
N VAL A 340 -6.35 13.91 -15.22
CA VAL A 340 -5.98 12.84 -14.27
C VAL A 340 -6.51 13.13 -12.85
N VAL A 341 -6.45 14.39 -12.40
CA VAL A 341 -6.83 14.77 -11.02
C VAL A 341 -8.27 14.38 -10.68
N PRO A 342 -9.32 14.76 -11.45
CA PRO A 342 -10.69 14.34 -11.18
C PRO A 342 -10.88 12.82 -11.07
N VAL A 343 -10.21 12.05 -11.94
CA VAL A 343 -10.31 10.58 -11.93
C VAL A 343 -9.70 9.99 -10.65
N LEU A 344 -8.55 10.50 -10.20
CA LEU A 344 -7.94 10.05 -8.97
C LEU A 344 -8.75 10.43 -7.72
N VAL A 345 -9.32 11.65 -7.69
CA VAL A 345 -10.20 12.09 -6.60
C VAL A 345 -11.44 11.20 -6.53
N GLN A 346 -12.12 10.97 -7.66
CA GLN A 346 -13.29 10.09 -7.73
C GLN A 346 -12.96 8.66 -7.27
N PHE A 347 -11.80 8.13 -7.65
CA PHE A 347 -11.34 6.82 -7.20
C PHE A 347 -11.15 6.76 -5.68
N LEU A 348 -10.60 7.83 -5.07
CA LEU A 348 -10.35 7.92 -3.63
C LEU A 348 -11.65 8.08 -2.80
N GLU A 349 -12.67 8.72 -3.37
CA GLU A 349 -14.01 8.88 -2.76
C GLU A 349 -14.84 7.59 -2.80
N SER A 350 -14.56 6.71 -3.74
CA SER A 350 -15.31 5.46 -3.91
C SER A 350 -15.17 4.55 -2.68
N PRO A 351 -16.29 4.22 -1.98
CA PRO A 351 -16.25 3.29 -0.84
C PRO A 351 -16.14 1.82 -1.29
N ALA A 352 -16.27 1.54 -2.60
CA ALA A 352 -16.28 0.18 -3.13
C ALA A 352 -14.91 -0.50 -3.06
N HIS A 353 -13.84 0.25 -2.86
CA HIS A 353 -12.48 -0.26 -2.85
C HIS A 353 -12.02 -0.51 -1.42
N PHE A 354 -12.25 -1.72 -0.91
CA PHE A 354 -11.73 -2.18 0.38
C PHE A 354 -10.62 -3.22 0.20
N GLY A 355 -9.87 -3.47 1.27
CA GLY A 355 -8.79 -4.46 1.29
C GLY A 355 -7.41 -3.90 0.92
N HIS A 356 -6.41 -4.78 0.99
CA HIS A 356 -5.01 -4.40 0.90
C HIS A 356 -4.63 -3.82 -0.46
N VAL A 357 -5.06 -4.45 -1.57
CA VAL A 357 -4.74 -3.97 -2.93
C VAL A 357 -5.30 -2.57 -3.17
N SER A 358 -6.50 -2.30 -2.62
CA SER A 358 -7.10 -0.95 -2.65
C SER A 358 -6.22 0.08 -1.93
N ILE A 359 -5.72 -0.23 -0.73
CA ILE A 359 -4.84 0.70 0.01
C ILE A 359 -3.60 1.03 -0.82
N MET A 360 -2.99 0.05 -1.49
CA MET A 360 -1.84 0.30 -2.37
C MET A 360 -2.21 1.22 -3.55
N ALA A 361 -3.34 0.95 -4.22
CA ALA A 361 -3.81 1.77 -5.34
C ALA A 361 -4.06 3.21 -4.89
N ARG A 362 -4.78 3.40 -3.78
CA ARG A 362 -5.04 4.71 -3.17
C ARG A 362 -3.75 5.42 -2.77
N THR A 363 -2.77 4.69 -2.22
CA THR A 363 -1.46 5.26 -1.88
C THR A 363 -0.78 5.85 -3.11
N PHE A 364 -0.77 5.14 -4.24
CA PHE A 364 -0.21 5.68 -5.48
C PHE A 364 -1.05 6.81 -6.08
N SER A 365 -2.38 6.77 -5.97
CA SER A 365 -3.24 7.89 -6.39
C SER A 365 -2.91 9.17 -5.62
N VAL A 366 -2.76 9.09 -4.30
CA VAL A 366 -2.39 10.26 -3.48
C VAL A 366 -0.95 10.69 -3.75
N ALA A 367 -0.01 9.76 -3.95
CA ALA A 367 1.36 10.11 -4.34
C ALA A 367 1.41 10.85 -5.69
N CYS A 368 0.61 10.42 -6.67
CA CYS A 368 0.46 11.11 -7.96
C CYS A 368 -0.07 12.53 -7.76
N ILE A 369 -1.14 12.69 -6.98
CA ILE A 369 -1.72 14.00 -6.64
C ILE A 369 -0.67 14.88 -5.94
N ALA A 370 0.07 14.33 -4.99
CA ALA A 370 1.06 15.06 -4.22
C ALA A 370 2.21 15.55 -5.10
N ASN A 371 2.71 14.72 -6.03
CA ASN A 371 3.70 15.15 -7.03
C ASN A 371 3.16 16.25 -7.94
N MET A 372 1.94 16.09 -8.45
CA MET A 372 1.32 17.09 -9.32
C MET A 372 1.04 18.41 -8.60
N SER A 373 0.78 18.37 -7.28
CA SER A 373 0.50 19.56 -6.46
C SER A 373 1.71 20.50 -6.29
N GLU A 374 2.92 20.04 -6.62
CA GLU A 374 4.12 20.89 -6.63
C GLU A 374 4.09 21.92 -7.76
N GLU A 375 3.32 21.68 -8.82
CA GLU A 375 3.20 22.57 -9.97
C GLU A 375 1.98 23.50 -9.82
N PRO A 376 2.17 24.84 -9.72
CA PRO A 376 1.08 25.79 -9.45
C PRO A 376 -0.11 25.72 -10.42
N ILE A 377 0.16 25.40 -11.69
CA ILE A 377 -0.89 25.28 -12.73
C ILE A 377 -1.94 24.22 -12.37
N VAL A 378 -1.54 23.16 -11.65
CA VAL A 378 -2.42 22.04 -11.30
C VAL A 378 -3.21 22.29 -10.02
N GLN A 379 -2.69 23.12 -9.11
CA GLN A 379 -3.25 23.33 -7.77
C GLN A 379 -4.73 23.77 -7.80
N SER A 380 -5.11 24.57 -8.80
CA SER A 380 -6.50 25.01 -9.01
C SER A 380 -7.49 23.85 -9.08
N SER A 381 -7.10 22.73 -9.68
CA SER A 381 -7.94 21.52 -9.83
C SER A 381 -7.96 20.63 -8.58
N LEU A 382 -7.11 20.92 -7.61
CA LEU A 382 -6.98 20.11 -6.39
C LEU A 382 -7.77 20.69 -5.21
N TYR A 383 -8.17 21.97 -5.27
CA TYR A 383 -8.85 22.61 -4.14
C TYR A 383 -10.18 21.93 -3.77
N GLU A 384 -10.95 21.44 -4.75
CA GLU A 384 -12.20 20.72 -4.49
C GLU A 384 -11.96 19.42 -3.69
N GLY A 385 -10.79 18.79 -3.84
CA GLY A 385 -10.41 17.58 -3.11
C GLY A 385 -9.82 17.82 -1.71
N THR A 386 -9.75 19.06 -1.22
CA THR A 386 -9.08 19.38 0.07
C THR A 386 -9.76 18.76 1.29
N GLY A 387 -11.09 18.68 1.31
CA GLY A 387 -11.84 17.99 2.36
C GLY A 387 -11.52 16.48 2.40
N LEU A 388 -11.44 15.84 1.23
CA LEU A 388 -10.99 14.46 1.11
C LEU A 388 -9.56 14.30 1.63
N LEU A 389 -8.63 15.15 1.20
CA LEU A 389 -7.23 15.09 1.65
C LEU A 389 -7.10 15.23 3.17
N LEU A 390 -7.86 16.13 3.80
CA LEU A 390 -7.92 16.24 5.27
C LEU A 390 -8.40 14.95 5.92
N SER A 391 -9.45 14.33 5.38
CA SER A 391 -9.96 13.05 5.88
C SER A 391 -8.95 11.90 5.73
N LEU A 392 -8.03 11.99 4.76
CA LEU A 392 -6.97 11.00 4.58
C LEU A 392 -5.82 11.20 5.57
N VAL A 393 -5.54 12.43 6.03
CA VAL A 393 -4.46 12.69 7.00
C VAL A 393 -4.80 12.17 8.41
N ASP A 394 -6.08 11.93 8.69
CA ASP A 394 -6.57 11.43 9.98
C ASP A 394 -5.91 10.12 10.47
N GLU A 395 -6.25 9.70 11.69
CA GLU A 395 -5.72 8.47 12.27
C GLU A 395 -5.98 7.24 11.39
N GLY A 396 -4.90 6.50 11.13
CA GLY A 396 -4.90 5.30 10.32
C GLY A 396 -3.91 4.26 10.84
N THR A 397 -3.75 3.19 10.07
CA THR A 397 -2.86 2.08 10.39
C THR A 397 -1.42 2.34 9.92
N PHE A 398 -0.52 1.38 10.11
CA PHE A 398 0.85 1.50 9.59
C PHE A 398 0.90 1.34 8.06
N ILE A 399 -0.08 0.67 7.44
CA ILE A 399 -0.09 0.37 5.99
C ILE A 399 -0.45 1.61 5.18
N ASP A 400 -1.45 2.36 5.64
CA ASP A 400 -1.89 3.60 4.99
C ASP A 400 -0.99 4.81 5.30
N ARG A 401 0.00 4.67 6.18
CA ARG A 401 0.79 5.78 6.69
C ARG A 401 1.49 6.60 5.59
N ALA A 402 2.00 5.93 4.55
CA ALA A 402 2.58 6.61 3.40
C ALA A 402 1.54 7.46 2.65
N MET A 403 0.35 6.92 2.39
CA MET A 403 -0.76 7.68 1.78
C MET A 403 -1.08 8.94 2.59
N ARG A 404 -1.07 8.85 3.92
CA ARG A 404 -1.35 9.99 4.82
C ARG A 404 -0.24 11.04 4.78
N ARG A 405 1.03 10.62 4.68
CA ARG A 405 2.17 11.53 4.47
C ARG A 405 2.00 12.29 3.15
N GLU A 406 1.62 11.60 2.08
CA GLU A 406 1.39 12.24 0.78
C GLU A 406 0.17 13.18 0.79
N ALA A 407 -0.89 12.84 1.51
CA ALA A 407 -2.05 13.73 1.68
C ALA A 407 -1.67 15.01 2.44
N ALA A 408 -0.90 14.89 3.53
CA ALA A 408 -0.40 16.03 4.30
C ALA A 408 0.54 16.91 3.46
N ARG A 409 1.44 16.28 2.69
CA ARG A 409 2.32 16.97 1.74
C ARG A 409 1.54 17.74 0.68
N THR A 410 0.48 17.14 0.14
CA THR A 410 -0.41 17.80 -0.81
C THR A 410 -1.06 19.03 -0.19
N LEU A 411 -1.64 18.91 1.01
CA LEU A 411 -2.25 20.04 1.72
C LEU A 411 -1.24 21.16 1.99
N ARG A 412 -0.01 20.81 2.40
CA ARG A 412 1.08 21.79 2.56
C ARG A 412 1.34 22.53 1.26
N ASN A 413 1.45 21.81 0.14
CA ASN A 413 1.69 22.40 -1.18
C ASN A 413 0.58 23.37 -1.60
N LEU A 414 -0.68 23.01 -1.35
CA LEU A 414 -1.84 23.86 -1.63
C LEU A 414 -1.96 25.06 -0.68
N ALA A 415 -1.39 25.00 0.52
CA ALA A 415 -1.45 26.06 1.52
C ALA A 415 -0.19 26.95 1.54
N GLN A 416 0.73 26.82 0.56
CA GLN A 416 2.01 27.54 0.58
C GLN A 416 1.85 29.06 0.48
N ASP A 417 0.87 29.53 -0.29
CA ASP A 417 0.60 30.95 -0.50
C ASP A 417 -0.75 31.39 0.09
N THR A 418 -0.98 32.71 0.09
CA THR A 418 -2.20 33.30 0.66
C THR A 418 -3.45 32.90 -0.11
N HIS A 419 -3.35 32.75 -1.44
CA HIS A 419 -4.49 32.43 -2.29
C HIS A 419 -4.95 30.99 -2.07
N GLY A 420 -4.01 30.06 -1.99
CA GLY A 420 -4.28 28.66 -1.71
C GLY A 420 -4.83 28.45 -0.30
N ALA A 421 -4.25 29.11 0.70
CA ALA A 421 -4.80 29.10 2.06
C ALA A 421 -6.24 29.66 2.12
N ASP A 422 -6.52 30.79 1.47
CA ASP A 422 -7.89 31.35 1.38
C ASP A 422 -8.85 30.40 0.68
N THR A 423 -8.39 29.72 -0.37
CA THR A 423 -9.21 28.78 -1.14
C THR A 423 -9.53 27.54 -0.32
N ILE A 424 -8.57 26.98 0.43
CA ILE A 424 -8.81 25.88 1.37
C ILE A 424 -9.84 26.29 2.42
N ILE A 425 -9.71 27.49 3.02
CA ILE A 425 -10.68 28.00 4.01
C ILE A 425 -12.08 28.11 3.40
N LYS A 426 -12.18 28.59 2.16
CA LYS A 426 -13.45 28.74 1.46
C LYS A 426 -14.10 27.38 1.14
N VAL A 427 -13.32 26.39 0.73
CA VAL A 427 -13.82 25.06 0.32
C VAL A 427 -14.20 24.21 1.52
N VAL A 428 -13.32 24.11 2.52
CA VAL A 428 -13.52 23.25 3.69
C VAL A 428 -14.36 23.94 4.77
N GLY A 429 -14.25 25.27 4.88
CA GLY A 429 -14.86 26.03 5.95
C GLY A 429 -13.93 26.23 7.14
N ARG A 430 -13.96 27.45 7.69
CA ARG A 430 -13.12 27.85 8.83
C ARG A 430 -13.34 26.98 10.07
N ASP A 431 -14.59 26.74 10.43
CA ASP A 431 -14.95 26.02 11.66
C ASP A 431 -14.46 24.57 11.64
N GLU A 432 -14.56 23.91 10.47
CA GLU A 432 -14.09 22.54 10.28
C GLU A 432 -12.55 22.47 10.40
N LEU A 433 -11.83 23.40 9.77
CA LEU A 433 -10.37 23.49 9.85
C LEU A 433 -9.89 23.79 11.28
N GLU A 434 -10.56 24.70 11.99
CA GLU A 434 -10.25 25.01 13.40
C GLU A 434 -10.47 23.78 14.29
N ALA A 435 -11.59 23.07 14.11
CA ALA A 435 -11.88 21.84 14.84
C ALA A 435 -10.84 20.75 14.54
N TRP A 436 -10.48 20.56 13.27
CA TRP A 436 -9.48 19.59 12.86
C TRP A 436 -8.10 19.91 13.45
N CYS A 437 -7.66 21.17 13.38
CA CYS A 437 -6.40 21.62 13.97
C CYS A 437 -6.35 21.49 15.50
N ARG A 438 -7.51 21.58 16.16
CA ARG A 438 -7.62 21.44 17.62
C ARG A 438 -7.63 19.98 18.07
N HIS A 439 -8.33 19.11 17.33
CA HIS A 439 -8.63 17.75 17.79
C HIS A 439 -7.80 16.66 17.10
N LYS A 440 -7.46 16.83 15.83
CA LYS A 440 -6.79 15.80 15.02
C LYS A 440 -5.29 16.02 14.93
N PHE A 441 -4.84 17.26 14.67
CA PHE A 441 -3.42 17.58 14.56
C PHE A 441 -2.55 17.12 15.76
N PRO A 442 -2.97 17.29 17.04
CA PRO A 442 -2.18 16.84 18.18
C PRO A 442 -1.99 15.31 18.26
N LEU A 443 -2.86 14.53 17.59
CA LEU A 443 -2.85 13.07 17.61
C LEU A 443 -1.93 12.47 16.53
N LEU A 444 -1.45 13.28 15.59
CA LEU A 444 -0.57 12.81 14.53
C LEU A 444 0.76 12.34 15.14
N ALA A 445 1.05 11.05 15.01
CA ALA A 445 2.26 10.45 15.57
C ALA A 445 3.47 10.52 14.62
N ASP A 446 3.24 10.77 13.33
CA ASP A 446 4.30 10.78 12.32
C ASP A 446 5.01 12.14 12.25
N PRO A 447 6.34 12.21 12.46
CA PRO A 447 7.05 13.49 12.48
C PRO A 447 6.96 14.27 11.17
N GLN A 448 7.07 13.60 10.02
CA GLN A 448 7.02 14.26 8.72
C GLN A 448 5.63 14.84 8.47
N MET A 449 4.60 14.03 8.67
CA MET A 449 3.21 14.45 8.56
C MET A 449 2.88 15.62 9.50
N ARG A 450 3.37 15.57 10.75
CA ARG A 450 3.21 16.68 11.71
C ARG A 450 3.83 17.97 11.22
N THR A 451 5.05 17.92 10.66
CA THR A 451 5.71 19.09 10.09
C THR A 451 4.88 19.67 8.95
N ASP A 452 4.47 18.83 7.99
CA ASP A 452 3.69 19.28 6.84
C ASP A 452 2.35 19.92 7.26
N VAL A 453 1.66 19.31 8.22
CA VAL A 453 0.40 19.85 8.76
C VAL A 453 0.60 21.10 9.62
N ALA A 454 1.72 21.21 10.33
CA ALA A 454 2.03 22.41 11.11
C ALA A 454 2.19 23.64 10.20
N ASP A 455 2.81 23.47 9.03
CA ASP A 455 2.92 24.52 8.02
C ASP A 455 1.55 24.93 7.47
N VAL A 456 0.69 23.95 7.16
CA VAL A 456 -0.70 24.20 6.75
C VAL A 456 -1.43 25.03 7.82
N LYS A 457 -1.40 24.56 9.07
CA LYS A 457 -2.05 25.23 10.21
C LYS A 457 -1.55 26.67 10.38
N LEU A 458 -0.24 26.89 10.33
CA LEU A 458 0.35 28.22 10.46
C LEU A 458 -0.14 29.18 9.37
N ASN A 459 -0.21 28.71 8.13
CA ASN A 459 -0.67 29.53 7.01
C ASN A 459 -2.18 29.83 7.12
N LEU A 460 -2.99 28.86 7.54
CA LEU A 460 -4.43 29.08 7.81
C LEU A 460 -4.66 30.10 8.94
N GLU A 461 -3.93 29.97 10.05
CA GLU A 461 -4.02 30.88 11.21
C GLU A 461 -3.67 32.33 10.85
N ARG A 462 -2.66 32.54 9.99
CA ARG A 462 -2.32 33.87 9.47
C ARG A 462 -3.47 34.48 8.69
N ARG A 463 -4.20 33.67 7.91
CA ARG A 463 -5.35 34.16 7.12
C ARG A 463 -6.55 34.49 7.99
N TRP A 464 -6.85 33.71 9.03
CA TRP A 464 -7.94 33.99 9.97
C TRP A 464 -7.81 35.36 10.65
N GLN A 465 -6.58 35.81 10.91
CA GLN A 465 -6.33 37.12 11.53
C GLN A 465 -6.61 38.28 10.56
N THR A 466 -6.45 38.07 9.26
CA THR A 466 -6.63 39.11 8.23
C THR A 466 -8.07 39.24 7.72
N CYS A 467 -8.92 38.25 7.99
CA CYS A 467 -10.29 38.18 7.46
C CYS A 467 -11.37 38.57 8.49
N ASN A 468 -10.99 39.21 9.62
CA ASN A 468 -11.93 39.70 10.62
C ASN A 468 -12.55 41.06 10.26
#